data_AF-M0N5H8-F1
#
_entry.id   AF-M0N5H8-F1
#
_cell.length_a   1.000
_cell.length_b   1.000
_cell.length_c   1.000
_cell.angle_alpha   90.00
_cell.angle_beta   90.00
_cell.angle_gamma   90.00
#
_symmetry.space_group_name_H-M   'P 1'
#
loop_
_entity.id
_entity.type
_entity.pdbx_description
1 polymer ?
#
loop_
_entity_poly.entity_id
_entity_poly.type
_entity_poly.pdbx_seq_one_letter_code
_entity_poly.pdbx_strand_id
1 'polypeptide(L)'
;MTDEPSILSHEERAVAAALAAGTDPVTIADERDSSVTEIEAAVDRIREKTERAFATLAESPFTDDLAADLDADRRAELRAALDDA
;
A
#
# COMPACT_ATOMS: atom_id res chain seq x y z
N MET A 1 11.47 12.06 8.60
CA MET A 1 10.41 11.03 8.59
C MET A 1 9.14 11.74 8.20
N THR A 2 8.63 11.50 7.00
CA THR A 2 7.28 11.95 6.63
C THR A 2 6.32 11.02 7.36
N ASP A 3 5.68 11.53 8.42
CA ASP A 3 4.52 10.90 9.07
C ASP A 3 3.31 11.05 8.14
N GLU A 4 3.40 10.48 6.95
CA GLU A 4 2.23 10.36 6.09
C GLU A 4 1.26 9.36 6.74
N PRO A 5 0.01 9.76 6.97
CA PRO A 5 -0.98 8.87 7.56
C PRO A 5 -1.15 7.66 6.66
N SER A 6 -0.80 6.49 7.20
CA SER A 6 -0.86 5.22 6.47
C SER A 6 -1.73 4.23 7.23
N ILE A 7 -2.51 3.45 6.48
CA ILE A 7 -3.23 2.28 7.01
C ILE A 7 -2.26 1.12 7.37
N LEU A 8 -1.04 1.17 6.83
CA LEU A 8 0.00 0.17 7.03
C LEU A 8 0.87 0.54 8.23
N SER A 9 1.31 -0.47 8.97
CA SER A 9 2.33 -0.31 10.01
C SER A 9 3.68 0.06 9.39
N HIS A 10 4.65 0.49 10.21
CA HIS A 10 6.00 0.76 9.71
C HIS A 10 6.64 -0.46 9.02
N GLU A 11 6.49 -1.64 9.63
CA GLU A 11 6.99 -2.91 9.09
C GLU A 11 6.31 -3.28 7.77
N GLU A 12 4.98 -3.14 7.71
CA GLU A 12 4.21 -3.42 6.49
C GLU A 12 4.56 -2.44 5.36
N ARG A 13 4.84 -1.16 5.67
CA ARG A 13 5.31 -0.19 4.68
C ARG A 13 6.66 -0.60 4.10
N ALA A 14 7.57 -1.10 4.93
CA ALA A 14 8.88 -1.56 4.46
C ALA A 14 8.74 -2.79 3.53
N VAL A 15 7.88 -3.75 3.90
CA VAL A 15 7.56 -4.92 3.03
C VAL A 15 6.91 -4.47 1.73
N ALA A 16 5.90 -3.58 1.78
CA ALA A 16 5.23 -3.06 0.60
C ALA A 16 6.18 -2.32 -0.34
N ALA A 17 7.10 -1.51 0.19
CA ALA A 17 8.11 -0.81 -0.60
C ALA A 17 9.07 -1.78 -1.32
N ALA A 18 9.49 -2.85 -0.66
CA ALA A 18 10.35 -3.87 -1.26
C ALA A 18 9.62 -4.64 -2.37
N LEU A 19 8.35 -5.01 -2.15
CA LEU A 19 7.52 -5.64 -3.18
C LEU A 19 7.33 -4.73 -4.40
N ALA A 20 7.08 -3.43 -4.19
CA ALA A 20 6.95 -2.46 -5.28
C ALA A 20 8.26 -2.27 -6.07
N ALA A 21 9.42 -2.50 -5.44
CA ALA A 21 10.71 -2.51 -6.11
C ALA A 21 11.00 -3.82 -6.88
N GLY A 22 10.08 -4.80 -6.85
CA GLY A 22 10.22 -6.10 -7.51
C GLY A 22 10.99 -7.13 -6.69
N THR A 23 11.28 -6.87 -5.41
CA THR A 23 11.94 -7.83 -4.52
C THR A 23 10.96 -8.93 -4.13
N ASP A 24 11.37 -10.20 -4.29
CA ASP A 24 10.52 -11.34 -3.93
C ASP A 24 10.49 -11.59 -2.40
N PRO A 25 9.44 -12.25 -1.86
CA PRO A 25 9.28 -12.48 -0.43
C PRO A 25 10.42 -13.23 0.26
N VAL A 26 11.14 -14.10 -0.46
CA VAL A 26 12.26 -14.85 0.10
C VAL A 26 13.45 -13.91 0.31
N THR A 27 13.78 -13.12 -0.70
CA THR A 27 14.83 -12.10 -0.59
C THR A 27 14.52 -11.08 0.51
N ILE A 28 13.25 -10.66 0.65
CA ILE A 28 12.83 -9.76 1.73
C ILE A 28 13.04 -10.41 3.10
N ALA A 29 12.71 -11.69 3.25
CA ALA A 29 12.88 -12.41 4.51
C ALA A 29 14.36 -12.48 4.90
N ASP A 30 15.23 -12.80 3.93
CA ASP A 30 16.69 -12.86 4.12
C ASP A 30 17.28 -11.49 4.52
N GLU A 31 16.92 -10.42 3.82
CA GLU A 31 17.41 -9.06 4.12
C GLU A 31 16.95 -8.53 5.49
N ARG A 32 15.80 -9.01 5.98
CA ARG A 32 15.19 -8.57 7.23
C ARG A 32 15.46 -9.50 8.40
N ASP A 33 16.25 -10.56 8.21
CA ASP A 33 16.49 -11.60 9.21
C ASP A 33 15.16 -12.11 9.82
N SER A 34 14.17 -12.35 8.94
CA SER A 34 12.82 -12.83 9.27
C SER A 34 12.53 -14.13 8.54
N SER A 35 11.48 -14.83 8.94
CA SER A 35 11.02 -15.99 8.18
C SER A 35 10.18 -15.59 6.97
N VAL A 36 10.25 -16.40 5.90
CA VAL A 36 9.39 -16.21 4.70
C VAL A 36 7.91 -16.20 5.08
N THR A 37 7.51 -17.06 6.01
CA THR A 37 6.13 -17.14 6.51
C THR A 37 5.67 -15.83 7.18
N GLU A 38 6.57 -15.14 7.90
CA GLU A 38 6.25 -13.83 8.49
C GLU A 38 6.07 -12.75 7.42
N ILE A 39 6.88 -12.79 6.34
CA ILE A 39 6.74 -11.89 5.20
C ILE A 39 5.43 -12.17 4.46
N GLU A 40 5.12 -13.42 4.13
CA GLU A 40 3.86 -13.80 3.50
C GLU A 40 2.65 -13.36 4.33
N ALA A 41 2.69 -13.58 5.65
CA ALA A 41 1.65 -13.10 6.55
C ALA A 41 1.54 -11.56 6.57
N ALA A 42 2.65 -10.82 6.40
CA ALA A 42 2.61 -9.37 6.24
C ALA A 42 1.97 -8.96 4.91
N VAL A 43 2.27 -9.67 3.81
CA VAL A 43 1.63 -9.45 2.50
C VAL A 43 0.12 -9.64 2.59
N ASP A 44 -0.34 -10.70 3.24
CA ASP A 44 -1.78 -10.96 3.40
C ASP A 44 -2.46 -9.85 4.21
N ARG A 45 -1.84 -9.39 5.31
CA ARG A 45 -2.35 -8.26 6.09
C ARG A 45 -2.41 -6.96 5.28
N ILE A 46 -1.41 -6.70 4.43
CA ILE A 46 -1.41 -5.53 3.54
C ILE A 46 -2.59 -5.61 2.57
N ARG A 47 -2.82 -6.77 1.94
CA ARG A 47 -3.96 -6.98 1.02
C ARG A 47 -5.30 -6.75 1.72
N GLU A 48 -5.52 -7.37 2.88
CA GLU A 48 -6.76 -7.20 3.64
C GLU A 48 -7.02 -5.73 4.04
N LYS A 49 -5.98 -5.01 4.44
CA LYS A 49 -6.10 -3.58 4.78
C LYS A 49 -6.45 -2.73 3.58
N THR A 50 -5.83 -3.01 2.43
CA THR A 50 -6.12 -2.33 1.17
C THR A 50 -7.55 -2.59 0.71
N GLU A 51 -8.02 -3.85 0.76
CA GLU A 51 -9.42 -4.19 0.43
C GLU A 51 -10.42 -3.47 1.34
N ARG A 52 -10.16 -3.44 2.65
CA ARG A 52 -11.00 -2.72 3.62
C ARG A 52 -11.02 -1.23 3.35
N ALA A 53 -9.88 -0.64 3.00
CA ALA A 53 -9.79 0.77 2.66
C ALA A 53 -10.62 1.08 1.40
N PHE A 54 -10.53 0.25 0.36
CA PHE A 54 -11.35 0.41 -0.84
C PHE A 54 -12.85 0.25 -0.57
N ALA A 55 -13.26 -0.74 0.24
CA ALA A 55 -14.65 -0.88 0.65
C ALA A 55 -15.15 0.37 1.40
N THR A 56 -14.33 0.91 2.30
CA THR A 56 -14.64 2.14 3.05
C THR A 56 -14.77 3.35 2.12
N LEU A 57 -13.88 3.49 1.14
CA LEU A 57 -13.96 4.54 0.13
C LEU A 57 -15.22 4.39 -0.74
N ALA A 58 -15.60 3.17 -1.13
CA ALA A 58 -16.80 2.95 -1.93
C ALA A 58 -18.10 3.33 -1.21
N GLU A 59 -18.15 3.19 0.12
CA GLU A 59 -19.31 3.54 0.94
C GLU A 59 -19.32 5.01 1.40
N SER A 60 -18.20 5.70 1.33
CA SER A 60 -18.06 7.06 1.85
C SER A 60 -18.79 8.09 0.97
N PRO A 61 -19.68 8.93 1.54
CA PRO A 61 -20.35 10.00 0.79
C PRO A 61 -19.39 11.12 0.37
N PHE A 62 -18.16 11.15 0.92
CA PHE A 62 -17.14 12.16 0.63
C PHE A 62 -16.18 11.73 -0.46
N THR A 63 -16.32 10.53 -1.02
CA THR A 63 -15.35 10.00 -2.00
C THR A 63 -15.35 10.81 -3.29
N ASP A 64 -16.50 11.24 -3.77
CA ASP A 64 -16.59 12.09 -4.96
C ASP A 64 -16.00 13.49 -4.71
N ASP A 65 -16.23 14.06 -3.52
CA ASP A 65 -15.65 15.35 -3.11
C ASP A 65 -14.12 15.24 -3.00
N LEU A 66 -13.62 14.21 -2.32
CA LEU A 66 -12.18 13.95 -2.19
C LEU A 66 -11.55 13.67 -3.55
N ALA A 67 -12.25 12.96 -4.43
CA ALA A 67 -11.79 12.72 -5.79
C ALA A 67 -11.77 14.02 -6.60
N ALA A 68 -12.73 14.92 -6.43
CA ALA A 68 -12.79 16.21 -7.11
C ALA A 68 -11.71 17.19 -6.62
N ASP A 69 -11.37 17.14 -5.32
CA ASP A 69 -10.31 17.91 -4.68
C ASP A 69 -8.90 17.44 -5.06
N LEU A 70 -8.75 16.23 -5.61
CA LEU A 70 -7.49 15.83 -6.26
C LEU A 70 -7.25 16.73 -7.47
N ASP A 71 -6.24 17.59 -7.39
CA ASP A 71 -5.75 18.32 -8.54
C ASP A 71 -5.36 17.35 -9.68
N ALA A 72 -5.37 17.86 -10.92
CA ALA A 72 -5.19 17.02 -12.10
C ALA A 72 -3.84 16.28 -12.09
N ASP A 73 -2.81 16.90 -11.50
CA ASP A 73 -1.47 16.33 -11.38
C ASP A 73 -1.47 15.18 -10.38
N ARG A 74 -2.09 15.37 -9.20
CA ARG A 74 -2.20 14.35 -8.16
C ARG A 74 -3.06 13.16 -8.60
N ARG A 75 -4.12 13.42 -9.38
CA ARG A 75 -4.93 12.37 -10.00
C ARG A 75 -4.16 11.60 -11.08
N ALA A 76 -3.30 12.27 -11.85
CA ALA A 76 -2.45 11.63 -12.85
C ALA A 76 -1.36 10.78 -12.19
N GLU A 77 -0.73 11.27 -11.12
CA GLU A 77 0.23 10.51 -10.32
C GLU A 77 -0.40 9.23 -9.73
N LEU A 78 -1.59 9.34 -9.14
CA LEU A 78 -2.31 8.18 -8.61
C LEU A 78 -2.67 7.16 -9.70
N ARG A 79 -3.10 7.62 -10.88
CA ARG A 79 -3.37 6.72 -12.01
C ARG A 79 -2.09 6.03 -12.50
N ALA A 80 -1.01 6.78 -12.69
CA ALA A 80 0.27 6.21 -13.12
C ALA A 80 0.77 5.15 -12.12
N ALA A 81 0.66 5.42 -10.81
CA ALA A 81 1.04 4.47 -9.77
C ALA A 81 0.17 3.19 -9.76
N LEU A 82 -1.08 3.26 -10.22
CA LEU A 82 -1.96 2.09 -10.33
C LEU A 82 -1.75 1.30 -11.62
N ASP A 83 -1.34 1.95 -12.72
CA ASP A 83 -1.11 1.30 -14.01
C ASP A 83 0.28 0.60 -14.09
N ASP A 84 1.25 1.00 -13.25
CA ASP A 84 2.60 0.41 -13.16
C ASP A 84 2.70 -0.76 -12.15
N ALA A 85 1.62 -1.14 -11.46
CA ALA A 85 1.54 -2.20 -10.47
C ALA A 85 0.98 -3.52 -11.04
#